data_AF-A0A5B1AUV6-F1
#
_entry.id   AF-A0A5B1AUV6-F1
#
_cell.length_a   1.000
_cell.length_b   1.000
_cell.length_c   1.000
_cell.angle_alpha   90.00
_cell.angle_beta   90.00
_cell.angle_gamma   90.00
#
_symmetry.space_group_name_H-M   'P 1'
#
loop_
_entity.id
_entity.type
_entity.pdbx_description
1 polymer ?
#
loop_
_entity_poly.entity_id
_entity_poly.type
_entity_poly.pdbx_seq_one_letter_code
_entity_poly.pdbx_strand_id
1 'polypeptide(L)'
;QIFASDARWAGVVGEPGQVWAQCHSHAFDVSVWEICGALLHGGRLVVVPESVTRSPADLHALLVAEHVDVLGQTPSAAGGLSPEGLESLALLVAGEACPAQVVDRWAAGGRVMINAYGPTETMYTTSSAPLVAGSGM
;
A
#
# COMPACT_ATOMS: atom_id res chain seq x y z
N GLN A 1 -6.72 -11.47 14.14
CA GLN A 1 -6.97 -10.96 12.78
C GLN A 1 -8.48 -10.98 12.53
N ILE A 2 -9.15 -9.81 12.57
CA ILE A 2 -10.55 -9.71 12.17
C ILE A 2 -10.54 -9.10 10.77
N PHE A 3 -10.65 -9.97 9.78
CA PHE A 3 -10.91 -9.60 8.40
C PHE A 3 -12.43 -9.43 8.26
N ALA A 4 -12.90 -8.25 7.87
CA ALA A 4 -14.32 -8.02 7.59
C ALA A 4 -14.53 -8.08 6.07
N SER A 5 -15.48 -8.89 5.61
CA SER A 5 -15.74 -9.14 4.18
C SER A 5 -16.23 -7.91 3.39
N ASP A 6 -16.69 -6.87 4.10
CA ASP A 6 -17.49 -5.79 3.50
C ASP A 6 -16.83 -4.39 3.60
N ALA A 7 -15.64 -4.28 4.20
CA ALA A 7 -14.89 -3.01 4.29
C ALA A 7 -13.80 -2.92 3.21
N ARG A 8 -14.18 -3.15 1.95
CA ARG A 8 -13.25 -3.04 0.80
C ARG A 8 -12.89 -1.58 0.59
N TRP A 9 -11.87 -1.10 1.30
CA TRP A 9 -11.20 0.19 1.09
C TRP A 9 -12.06 1.47 1.15
N ALA A 10 -13.35 1.34 1.44
CA ALA A 10 -14.33 2.42 1.36
C ALA A 10 -13.89 3.61 2.23
N GLY A 11 -13.62 4.74 1.55
CA GLY A 11 -13.18 6.00 2.16
C GLY A 11 -11.67 6.17 2.31
N VAL A 12 -10.85 5.20 1.88
CA VAL A 12 -9.37 5.29 1.89
C VAL A 12 -8.80 5.20 0.48
N VAL A 13 -9.39 4.38 -0.38
CA VAL A 13 -8.87 4.05 -1.71
C VAL A 13 -10.02 4.07 -2.72
N GLY A 14 -9.80 4.65 -3.89
CA GLY A 14 -10.80 4.76 -4.97
C GLY A 14 -11.49 6.12 -5.07
N GLU A 15 -10.93 7.16 -4.45
CA GLU A 15 -11.41 8.54 -4.63
C GLU A 15 -10.84 9.14 -5.93
N PRO A 16 -11.61 9.94 -6.69
CA PRO A 16 -11.11 10.62 -7.87
C PRO A 16 -9.91 11.51 -7.56
N GLY A 17 -8.92 11.52 -8.47
CA GLY A 17 -7.72 12.35 -8.34
C GLY A 17 -6.61 11.77 -7.46
N GLN A 18 -6.80 10.60 -6.83
CA GLN A 18 -5.71 9.91 -6.11
C GLN A 18 -4.56 9.55 -7.04
N VAL A 19 -3.32 9.69 -6.55
CA VAL A 19 -2.10 9.25 -7.21
C VAL A 19 -1.66 7.91 -6.65
N TRP A 20 -1.46 6.94 -7.53
CA TRP A 20 -1.08 5.58 -7.18
C TRP A 20 0.30 5.24 -7.73
N ALA A 21 1.08 4.46 -6.98
CA ALA A 21 2.31 3.88 -7.47
C ALA A 21 2.08 2.48 -8.04
N GLN A 22 2.60 2.23 -9.24
CA GLN A 22 2.69 0.91 -9.86
C GLN A 22 4.12 0.39 -9.65
N CYS A 23 4.33 -0.44 -8.62
CA CYS A 23 5.66 -0.92 -8.21
C CYS A 23 5.88 -2.40 -8.52
N HIS A 24 4.82 -3.19 -8.61
CA HIS A 24 4.94 -4.64 -8.74
C HIS A 24 5.17 -5.06 -10.19
N SER A 25 5.86 -6.18 -10.41
CA SER A 25 6.00 -6.73 -11.76
C SER A 25 4.63 -7.05 -12.35
N HIS A 26 4.47 -6.79 -13.66
CA HIS A 26 3.25 -7.10 -14.43
C HIS A 26 2.93 -8.60 -14.48
N ALA A 27 3.85 -9.46 -14.04
CA ALA A 27 3.61 -10.89 -13.89
C ALA A 27 2.88 -11.25 -12.57
N PHE A 28 2.73 -10.30 -11.64
CA PHE A 28 1.97 -10.48 -10.40
C PHE A 28 0.62 -9.78 -10.48
N ASP A 29 -0.39 -10.44 -9.92
CA ASP A 29 -1.77 -9.96 -9.82
C ASP A 29 -1.89 -8.60 -9.12
N VAL A 30 -1.05 -8.31 -8.13
CA VAL A 30 -0.99 -7.00 -7.43
C VAL A 30 -0.86 -5.84 -8.41
N SER A 31 -0.13 -6.00 -9.53
CA SER A 31 0.00 -4.95 -10.54
C SER A 31 -1.34 -4.60 -11.20
N VAL A 32 -2.25 -5.56 -11.33
CA VAL A 32 -3.61 -5.33 -11.85
C VAL A 32 -4.41 -4.50 -10.83
N TRP A 33 -4.22 -4.72 -9.53
CA TRP A 33 -4.86 -3.90 -8.50
C TRP A 33 -4.34 -2.45 -8.53
N GLU A 34 -3.03 -2.24 -8.67
CA GLU A 34 -2.44 -0.90 -8.79
C GLU A 34 -3.00 -0.15 -10.02
N ILE A 35 -3.02 -0.81 -11.18
CA ILE A 35 -3.48 -0.22 -12.45
C ILE A 35 -4.97 0.07 -12.42
N CYS A 36 -5.80 -0.94 -12.09
CA CYS A 36 -7.25 -0.78 -12.09
C CYS A 36 -7.73 0.10 -10.92
N GLY A 37 -7.06 0.03 -9.77
CA GLY A 37 -7.33 0.87 -8.62
C GLY A 37 -7.24 2.36 -8.95
N ALA A 38 -6.20 2.76 -9.67
CA ALA A 38 -6.06 4.13 -10.15
C ALA A 38 -7.04 4.46 -11.30
N LEU A 39 -6.97 3.69 -12.40
CA LEU A 39 -7.56 4.11 -13.68
C LEU A 39 -9.09 3.97 -13.72
N LEU A 40 -9.67 3.04 -12.96
CA LEU A 40 -11.13 2.88 -12.93
C LEU A 40 -11.86 3.88 -12.02
N HIS A 41 -11.11 4.62 -11.19
CA HIS A 41 -11.66 5.60 -10.26
C HIS A 41 -11.28 7.05 -10.60
N GLY A 42 -10.67 7.29 -11.76
CA GLY A 42 -10.23 8.63 -12.17
C GLY A 42 -8.97 9.13 -11.47
N GLY A 43 -8.14 8.22 -10.97
CA GLY A 43 -6.83 8.50 -10.41
C GLY A 43 -5.72 8.59 -11.45
N ARG A 44 -4.53 8.96 -10.99
CA ARG A 44 -3.28 9.00 -11.75
C ARG A 44 -2.40 7.81 -11.37
N LEU A 45 -1.87 7.10 -12.36
CA LEU A 45 -0.93 6.00 -12.13
C LEU A 45 0.51 6.46 -12.41
N VAL A 46 1.38 6.35 -11.42
CA VAL A 46 2.82 6.57 -11.53
C VAL A 46 3.48 5.20 -11.76
N VAL A 47 3.98 4.98 -12.97
CA VAL A 47 4.71 3.75 -13.31
C VAL A 47 6.15 3.88 -12.81
N VAL A 48 6.48 3.11 -11.77
CA VAL A 48 7.78 3.22 -11.11
C VAL A 48 8.81 2.35 -11.82
N PRO A 49 9.97 2.89 -12.26
CA PRO A 49 11.01 2.09 -12.88
C PRO A 49 11.53 0.99 -11.95
N GLU A 50 11.85 -0.19 -12.49
CA GLU A 50 12.35 -1.32 -11.69
C GLU A 50 13.63 -1.00 -10.90
N SER A 51 14.50 -0.14 -11.44
CA SER A 51 15.69 0.31 -10.71
C SER A 51 15.34 1.12 -9.46
N VAL A 52 14.23 1.86 -9.49
CA VAL A 52 13.72 2.67 -8.37
C VAL A 52 13.00 1.79 -7.34
N THR A 53 12.19 0.82 -7.78
CA THR A 53 11.48 -0.08 -6.84
C THR A 53 12.42 -0.90 -5.97
N ARG A 54 13.65 -1.16 -6.44
CA ARG A 54 14.70 -1.89 -5.72
C ARG A 54 15.56 -1.01 -4.80
N SER A 55 15.37 0.32 -4.82
CA SER A 55 16.13 1.28 -4.02
C SER A 55 15.17 2.00 -3.07
N PRO A 56 15.15 1.67 -1.76
CA PRO A 56 14.22 2.31 -0.83
C PRO A 56 14.34 3.83 -0.77
N ALA A 57 15.55 4.37 -0.94
CA ALA A 57 15.79 5.81 -0.96
C ALA A 57 15.23 6.48 -2.23
N ASP A 58 15.46 5.88 -3.40
CA ASP A 58 14.94 6.45 -4.66
C ASP A 58 13.43 6.30 -4.76
N LEU A 59 12.88 5.16 -4.29
CA LEU A 59 11.44 4.96 -4.19
C LEU A 59 10.81 6.01 -3.28
N HIS A 60 11.39 6.23 -2.09
CA HIS A 60 10.93 7.28 -1.17
C HIS A 60 10.91 8.66 -1.84
N ALA A 61 12.01 9.05 -2.47
CA ALA A 61 12.12 10.34 -3.15
C ALA A 61 11.07 10.50 -4.25
N LEU A 62 10.80 9.44 -5.03
CA LEU A 62 9.77 9.45 -6.07
C LEU A 62 8.36 9.55 -5.47
N LEU A 63 8.06 8.80 -4.41
CA LEU A 63 6.74 8.84 -3.75
C LEU A 63 6.43 10.25 -3.23
N VAL A 64 7.41 10.93 -2.63
CA VAL A 64 7.29 12.31 -2.17
C VAL A 64 7.13 13.27 -3.35
N ALA A 65 7.99 13.17 -4.36
CA ALA A 65 7.97 14.08 -5.51
C ALA A 65 6.68 14.00 -6.34
N GLU A 66 6.11 12.81 -6.45
CA GLU A 66 4.88 12.56 -7.19
C GLU A 66 3.62 12.69 -6.33
N HIS A 67 3.76 13.01 -5.04
CA HIS A 67 2.64 13.07 -4.08
C HIS A 67 1.76 11.82 -4.14
N VAL A 68 2.38 10.64 -4.01
CA VAL A 68 1.64 9.37 -4.06
C VAL A 68 0.73 9.23 -2.85
N ASP A 69 -0.54 8.94 -3.11
CA ASP A 69 -1.58 8.73 -2.11
C ASP A 69 -1.74 7.25 -1.74
N VAL A 70 -1.50 6.32 -2.68
CA VAL A 70 -1.72 4.89 -2.47
C VAL A 70 -0.51 4.08 -2.94
N LEU A 71 -0.01 3.22 -2.05
CA LEU A 71 1.12 2.32 -2.31
C LEU A 71 0.82 0.92 -1.78
N GLY A 72 1.01 -0.10 -2.63
CA GLY A 72 1.09 -1.50 -2.21
C GLY A 72 2.54 -1.93 -2.00
N GLN A 73 2.83 -2.70 -0.95
CA GLN A 73 4.13 -3.32 -0.68
C GLN A 73 3.97 -4.66 0.05
N THR A 74 5.03 -5.46 0.12
CA THR A 74 5.12 -6.49 1.16
C THR A 74 5.55 -5.87 2.49
N PRO A 75 5.23 -6.47 3.65
CA PRO A 75 5.76 -6.04 4.94
C PRO A 75 7.28 -5.86 4.97
N SER A 76 8.04 -6.77 4.35
CA SER A 76 9.50 -6.66 4.28
C SER A 76 9.96 -5.42 3.51
N ALA A 77 9.34 -5.13 2.36
CA ALA A 77 9.69 -3.95 1.57
C ALA A 77 9.28 -2.65 2.27
N ALA A 78 8.08 -2.61 2.87
CA ALA A 78 7.64 -1.49 3.70
C ALA A 78 8.57 -1.25 4.91
N GLY A 79 9.15 -2.31 5.47
CA GLY A 79 10.13 -2.22 6.57
C GLY A 79 11.43 -1.50 6.20
N GLY A 80 11.79 -1.48 4.91
CA GLY A 80 12.96 -0.77 4.38
C GLY A 80 12.69 0.68 3.97
N LEU A 81 11.42 1.09 3.88
CA LEU A 81 10.99 2.41 3.41
C LEU A 81 10.74 3.35 4.60
N SER A 82 11.24 4.59 4.52
CA SER A 82 10.95 5.63 5.52
C SER A 82 9.53 6.18 5.31
N PRO A 83 8.72 6.35 6.38
CA PRO A 83 7.41 6.98 6.26
C PRO A 83 7.43 8.51 6.34
N GLU A 84 8.59 9.14 6.59
CA GLU A 84 8.71 10.61 6.69
C GLU A 84 8.35 11.29 5.37
N GLY A 85 7.53 12.34 5.39
CA GLY A 85 7.07 13.03 4.16
C GLY A 85 6.00 12.26 3.38
N LEU A 86 5.52 11.13 3.91
CA LEU A 86 4.46 10.30 3.35
C LEU A 86 3.24 10.26 4.30
N GLU A 87 2.97 11.34 5.03
CA GLU A 87 1.94 11.39 6.07
C GLU A 87 0.51 11.19 5.53
N SER A 88 0.26 11.57 4.27
CA SER A 88 -1.03 11.36 3.59
C SER A 88 -1.13 10.03 2.85
N LEU A 89 -0.03 9.28 2.73
CA LEU A 89 0.00 8.03 1.97
C LEU A 89 -0.73 6.91 2.73
N ALA A 90 -1.64 6.23 2.03
CA ALA A 90 -2.23 4.97 2.45
C ALA A 90 -1.34 3.80 2.01
N LEU A 91 -0.82 3.06 2.98
CA LEU A 91 0.01 1.88 2.74
C LEU A 91 -0.82 0.60 2.80
N LEU A 92 -0.81 -0.16 1.72
CA LEU A 92 -1.29 -1.52 1.68
C LEU A 92 -0.13 -2.51 1.85
N VAL A 93 -0.22 -3.40 2.84
CA VAL A 93 0.71 -4.53 2.98
C VAL A 93 0.02 -5.86 2.73
N ALA A 94 0.69 -6.74 2.00
CA ALA A 94 0.19 -8.10 1.71
C ALA A 94 1.33 -9.06 1.38
N GLY A 95 0.98 -10.35 1.20
CA GLY A 95 1.89 -11.38 0.71
C GLY A 95 2.81 -12.02 1.77
N GLU A 96 2.98 -11.38 2.93
CA GLU A 96 3.76 -11.91 4.05
C GLU A 96 3.05 -11.65 5.39
N ALA A 97 3.48 -12.32 6.45
CA ALA A 97 3.09 -11.94 7.80
C ALA A 97 3.67 -10.55 8.12
N CYS A 98 2.83 -9.64 8.63
CA CYS A 98 3.27 -8.29 8.96
C CYS A 98 3.87 -8.24 10.38
N PRO A 99 5.14 -7.87 10.57
CA PRO A 99 5.70 -7.73 11.91
C PRO A 99 5.17 -6.48 12.62
N ALA A 100 4.89 -6.56 13.92
CA ALA A 100 4.39 -5.44 14.71
C ALA A 100 5.26 -4.16 14.62
N GLN A 101 6.58 -4.31 14.53
CA GLN A 101 7.49 -3.16 14.36
C GLN A 101 7.26 -2.36 13.06
N VAL A 102 6.77 -3.02 12.00
CA VAL A 102 6.42 -2.35 10.73
C VAL A 102 5.12 -1.59 10.93
N VAL A 103 4.14 -2.20 11.59
CA VAL A 103 2.86 -1.57 11.94
C VAL A 103 3.09 -0.34 12.82
N ASP A 104 3.86 -0.47 13.89
CA ASP A 104 4.15 0.62 14.83
C ASP A 104 4.81 1.81 14.12
N ARG A 105 5.68 1.53 13.15
CA ARG A 105 6.35 2.58 12.37
C ARG A 105 5.40 3.24 11.38
N TRP A 106 4.64 2.46 10.62
CA TRP A 106 3.85 2.96 9.49
C TRP A 106 2.49 3.51 9.88
N ALA A 107 1.83 2.95 10.89
CA ALA A 107 0.57 3.46 11.43
C ALA A 107 0.74 4.59 12.46
N ALA A 108 1.99 4.93 12.83
CA ALA A 108 2.27 6.06 13.72
C ALA A 108 1.70 7.37 13.18
N GLY A 109 1.22 8.23 14.09
CA GLY A 109 0.69 9.55 13.73
C GLY A 109 -0.66 9.52 13.01
N GLY A 110 -1.39 8.40 13.04
CA GLY A 110 -2.71 8.28 12.41
C GLY A 110 -2.69 8.00 10.90
N ARG A 111 -1.51 7.65 10.37
CA ARG A 111 -1.35 7.19 8.98
C ARG A 111 -2.19 5.96 8.70
N VAL A 112 -2.68 5.84 7.46
CA VAL A 112 -3.49 4.70 7.06
C VAL A 112 -2.59 3.57 6.59
N MET A 113 -2.56 2.49 7.36
CA MET A 113 -1.91 1.25 6.98
C MET A 113 -2.93 0.12 7.04
N ILE A 114 -3.03 -0.69 5.99
CA ILE A 114 -3.99 -1.79 5.95
C ILE A 114 -3.27 -3.08 5.56
N ASN A 115 -3.53 -4.14 6.33
CA ASN A 115 -3.12 -5.49 5.99
C ASN A 115 -4.18 -6.15 5.11
N ALA A 116 -3.76 -6.65 3.95
CA ALA A 116 -4.58 -7.35 2.98
C ALA A 116 -4.09 -8.79 2.80
N TYR A 117 -5.02 -9.67 2.49
CA TYR A 117 -4.73 -11.07 2.17
C TYR A 117 -5.63 -11.55 1.04
N GLY A 118 -5.02 -12.29 0.12
CA GLY A 118 -5.72 -13.09 -0.87
C GLY A 118 -4.71 -13.85 -1.73
N PRO A 119 -4.92 -15.15 -1.98
CA PRO A 119 -4.13 -15.87 -2.97
C PRO A 119 -4.49 -15.39 -4.39
N THR A 120 -3.64 -15.69 -5.37
CA THR A 120 -3.80 -15.24 -6.75
C THR A 120 -5.13 -15.65 -7.38
N GLU A 121 -5.67 -16.81 -7.01
CA GLU A 121 -6.97 -17.32 -7.46
C GLU A 121 -8.16 -16.44 -7.07
N THR A 122 -8.01 -15.56 -6.06
CA THR A 122 -9.10 -14.72 -5.54
C THR A 122 -8.73 -13.27 -5.24
N MET A 123 -7.49 -12.86 -5.52
CA MET A 123 -6.96 -11.50 -5.56
C MET A 123 -7.51 -10.54 -4.48
N TYR A 124 -6.77 -10.34 -3.39
CA TYR A 124 -7.20 -9.54 -2.21
C TYR A 124 -8.62 -9.86 -1.72
N THR A 125 -8.82 -11.12 -1.35
CA THR A 125 -10.09 -11.65 -0.83
C THR A 125 -10.56 -10.93 0.44
N THR A 126 -9.62 -10.48 1.27
CA THR A 126 -9.89 -9.93 2.60
C THR A 126 -8.92 -8.81 2.97
N SER A 127 -9.42 -7.83 3.72
CA SER A 127 -8.62 -6.75 4.30
C SER A 127 -9.00 -6.50 5.75
N SER A 128 -8.09 -5.89 6.48
CA SER A 128 -8.32 -5.40 7.83
C SER A 128 -8.91 -3.99 7.82
N ALA A 129 -9.44 -3.54 8.97
CA ALA A 129 -9.55 -2.11 9.25
C ALA A 129 -8.14 -1.48 9.33
N PRO A 130 -8.00 -0.14 9.25
CA PRO A 130 -6.71 0.51 9.45
C PRO A 130 -6.00 0.02 10.72
N LEU A 131 -4.75 -0.39 10.56
CA LEU A 131 -3.92 -0.89 11.65
C LEU A 131 -3.56 0.25 12.61
N VAL A 132 -3.36 -0.10 13.88
CA VAL A 132 -3.09 0.86 14.94
C VAL A 132 -1.70 0.59 15.52
N ALA A 133 -0.86 1.62 15.58
CA ALA A 133 0.45 1.53 16.23
C ALA A 133 0.31 1.17 17.72
N GLY A 134 1.20 0.32 18.23
CA GLY A 134 1.20 -0.19 19.59
C GLY A 134 0.19 -1.31 19.87
N SER A 135 -0.51 -1.81 18.83
CA SER A 135 -1.51 -2.88 18.99
C SER A 135 -0.90 -4.27 19.18
N GLY A 136 0.40 -4.44 18.90
CA GLY A 136 1.08 -5.74 18.98
C GLY A 136 0.62 -6.76 17.94
N MET A 137 0.00 -6.28 16.86
CA MET A 137 -0.58 -7.08 15.77
C MET A 137 0.36 -7.29 14.59
#